data_AF-A0A846PGD4-F1
#
_entry.id   AF-A0A846PGD4-F1
#
_cell.length_a   1.000
_cell.length_b   1.000
_cell.length_c   1.000
_cell.angle_alpha   90.00
_cell.angle_beta   90.00
_cell.angle_gamma   90.00
#
_symmetry.space_group_name_H-M   'P 1'
#
loop_
_entity.id
_entity.type
_entity.pdbx_description
1 polymer ?
#
loop_
_entity_poly.entity_id
_entity_poly.type
_entity_poly.pdbx_seq_one_letter_code
_entity_poly.pdbx_strand_id
1 'polypeptide(L)'
;MHNKTLIFLLLPLFFLALGSTIAIKSGSAAYRSQIPDLCNSSASSAGGHVLICPEGDGKTLSYAGATITVTLKDYNGDPIPGVPAADFWLIGCLDGINLCGGSRSINADHPTDANGQTTISGTIIGGGCDDGLHVVALGILVGCPPTSLQIKVRSPDINGDLTVDLVDFVTFALGFPNPPNSYDECLDFNDDGVINLIDVALFALHFVHSCS
;
A
#
# COMPACT_ATOMS: atom_id res chain seq x y z
N MET A 1 -13.89 77.39 21.01
CA MET A 1 -15.14 77.62 20.26
C MET A 1 -14.97 77.09 18.85
N HIS A 2 -15.48 75.90 18.52
CA HIS A 2 -16.17 75.64 17.25
C HIS A 2 -16.78 74.24 17.29
N ASN A 3 -18.10 74.29 17.26
CA ASN A 3 -19.09 73.23 17.26
C ASN A 3 -19.12 72.55 15.88
N LYS A 4 -19.40 71.24 15.79
CA LYS A 4 -19.97 70.58 14.59
C LYS A 4 -20.46 69.16 14.87
N THR A 5 -21.71 69.12 15.32
CA THR A 5 -22.85 68.31 14.84
C THR A 5 -22.58 66.88 14.35
N LEU A 6 -22.95 65.93 15.22
CA LEU A 6 -23.24 64.53 14.91
C LEU A 6 -24.58 64.43 14.16
N ILE A 7 -24.60 63.78 12.99
CA ILE A 7 -25.83 63.38 12.29
C ILE A 7 -26.01 61.87 12.50
N PHE A 8 -27.03 61.50 13.29
CA PHE A 8 -27.47 60.14 13.49
C PHE A 8 -28.40 59.75 12.33
N LEU A 9 -27.92 58.89 11.44
CA LEU A 9 -28.73 58.24 10.41
C LEU A 9 -29.24 56.90 10.96
N LEU A 10 -30.51 56.87 11.33
CA LEU A 10 -31.28 55.67 11.68
C LEU A 10 -31.49 54.82 10.42
N LEU A 11 -30.73 53.73 10.30
CA LEU A 11 -31.01 52.65 9.36
C LEU A 11 -31.96 51.64 10.01
N PRO A 12 -33.04 51.20 9.34
CA PRO A 12 -33.86 50.10 9.84
C PRO A 12 -33.12 48.77 9.65
N LEU A 13 -32.76 48.11 10.76
CA LEU A 13 -32.31 46.72 10.77
C LEU A 13 -33.48 45.83 10.34
N PHE A 14 -33.43 45.35 9.09
CA PHE A 14 -34.27 44.25 8.61
C PHE A 14 -33.58 42.93 8.99
N PHE A 15 -33.98 42.35 10.13
CA PHE A 15 -33.58 41.00 10.54
C PHE A 15 -34.36 39.97 9.69
N LEU A 16 -33.76 39.50 8.59
CA LEU A 16 -34.24 38.31 7.90
C LEU A 16 -33.62 37.09 8.58
N ALA A 17 -34.37 36.45 9.48
CA ALA A 17 -34.00 35.18 10.08
C ALA A 17 -34.15 34.06 9.03
N LEU A 18 -33.08 33.80 8.26
CA LEU A 18 -32.96 32.54 7.53
C LEU A 18 -32.73 31.43 8.55
N GLY A 19 -33.81 30.73 8.89
CA GLY A 19 -33.77 29.47 9.63
C GLY A 19 -33.12 28.40 8.77
N SER A 20 -31.78 28.33 8.79
CA SER A 20 -31.04 27.19 8.29
C SER A 20 -31.24 26.03 9.27
N THR A 21 -32.24 25.20 9.02
CA THR A 21 -32.33 23.86 9.59
C THR A 21 -31.14 23.05 9.11
N ILE A 22 -30.04 23.10 9.88
CA ILE A 22 -28.93 22.15 9.77
C ILE A 22 -29.50 20.80 10.19
N ALA A 23 -29.99 20.05 9.21
CA ALA A 23 -30.29 18.65 9.40
C ALA A 23 -28.97 17.91 9.57
N ILE A 24 -28.52 17.78 10.82
CA ILE A 24 -27.51 16.79 11.20
C ILE A 24 -28.17 15.44 10.94
N LYS A 25 -28.02 14.91 9.72
CA LYS A 25 -28.27 13.50 9.45
C LYS A 25 -27.16 12.75 10.19
N SER A 26 -27.38 12.51 11.48
CA SER A 26 -26.70 11.45 12.22
C SER A 26 -27.20 10.13 11.65
N GLY A 27 -26.75 9.82 10.43
CA GLY A 27 -26.82 8.48 9.87
C GLY A 27 -25.80 7.64 10.61
N SER A 28 -26.09 7.31 11.87
CA SER A 28 -25.51 6.13 12.50
C SER A 28 -26.11 4.94 11.76
N ALA A 29 -25.60 4.68 10.54
CA ALA A 29 -25.63 3.34 9.99
C ALA A 29 -25.15 2.46 11.15
N ALA A 30 -26.03 1.57 11.61
CA ALA A 30 -25.71 0.70 12.72
C ALA A 30 -24.34 0.11 12.42
N TYR A 31 -23.34 0.50 13.20
CA TYR A 31 -22.01 -0.12 13.20
C TYR A 31 -22.25 -1.51 13.79
N ARG A 32 -22.94 -2.35 13.03
CA ARG A 32 -22.90 -3.78 13.23
C ARG A 32 -21.42 -4.07 13.17
N SER A 33 -20.92 -4.78 14.18
CA SER A 33 -19.60 -5.39 14.13
C SER A 33 -19.60 -6.33 12.92
N GLN A 34 -19.38 -5.79 11.72
CA GLN A 34 -19.27 -6.51 10.49
C GLN A 34 -17.89 -7.15 10.53
N ILE A 35 -17.88 -8.42 10.93
CA ILE A 35 -16.68 -9.24 10.92
C ILE A 35 -16.46 -9.61 9.45
N PRO A 36 -15.28 -9.30 8.87
CA PRO A 36 -15.00 -9.70 7.49
C PRO A 36 -15.09 -11.21 7.35
N ASP A 37 -15.80 -11.64 6.31
CA ASP A 37 -15.83 -13.02 5.89
C ASP A 37 -14.79 -13.22 4.79
N LEU A 38 -13.92 -14.19 5.01
CA LEU A 38 -12.78 -14.47 4.15
C LEU A 38 -13.19 -14.99 2.78
N CYS A 39 -14.30 -15.70 2.69
CA CYS A 39 -14.74 -16.35 1.45
C CYS A 39 -15.61 -15.43 0.59
N ASN A 40 -16.22 -14.40 1.19
CA ASN A 40 -16.92 -13.34 0.47
C ASN A 40 -16.02 -12.13 0.13
N SER A 41 -14.92 -11.94 0.86
CA SER A 41 -13.95 -10.88 0.59
C SER A 41 -12.94 -11.31 -0.49
N SER A 42 -12.40 -10.34 -1.22
CA SER A 42 -11.46 -10.61 -2.31
C SER A 42 -10.40 -9.51 -2.45
N ALA A 43 -9.26 -9.90 -3.01
CA ALA A 43 -8.23 -8.99 -3.48
C ALA A 43 -7.89 -9.34 -4.93
N SER A 44 -7.62 -8.34 -5.76
CA SER A 44 -7.23 -8.54 -7.16
C SER A 44 -6.20 -7.50 -7.59
N SER A 45 -5.37 -7.87 -8.54
CA SER A 45 -4.42 -7.00 -9.22
C SER A 45 -4.23 -7.50 -10.66
N ALA A 46 -3.77 -6.63 -11.55
CA ALA A 46 -3.31 -7.04 -12.87
C ALA A 46 -2.01 -7.86 -12.81
N GLY A 47 -1.38 -7.92 -11.63
CA GLY A 47 -0.06 -8.51 -11.44
C GLY A 47 1.05 -7.55 -11.89
N GLY A 48 2.26 -8.06 -11.99
CA GLY A 48 3.41 -7.30 -12.50
C GLY A 48 4.67 -7.60 -11.72
N HIS A 49 5.65 -6.71 -11.88
CA HIS A 49 6.94 -6.78 -11.22
C HIS A 49 7.25 -5.44 -10.56
N VAL A 50 7.70 -5.47 -9.31
CA VAL A 50 8.14 -4.30 -8.55
C VAL A 50 9.50 -4.55 -7.92
N LEU A 51 10.43 -3.62 -8.19
CA LEU A 51 11.66 -3.47 -7.43
C LEU A 51 11.37 -2.61 -6.20
N ILE A 52 11.56 -3.19 -5.02
CA ILE A 52 11.40 -2.56 -3.72
C ILE A 52 12.77 -2.29 -3.09
N CYS A 53 12.81 -1.45 -2.07
CA CYS A 53 14.05 -1.12 -1.35
C CYS A 53 13.73 -0.76 0.11
N PRO A 54 14.63 -1.03 1.07
CA PRO A 54 14.44 -0.62 2.46
C PRO A 54 14.29 0.90 2.68
N GLU A 55 14.89 1.76 1.84
CA GLU A 55 14.72 3.23 1.95
C GLU A 55 13.36 3.73 1.40
N GLY A 56 12.62 2.86 0.70
CA GLY A 56 11.28 3.20 0.18
C GLY A 56 11.29 4.07 -1.08
N ASP A 57 12.43 4.16 -1.77
CA ASP A 57 12.60 4.85 -3.05
C ASP A 57 12.34 3.97 -4.29
N GLY A 58 11.87 2.73 -4.05
CA GLY A 58 11.39 1.82 -5.09
C GLY A 58 10.15 2.33 -5.83
N LYS A 59 9.79 1.66 -6.93
CA LYS A 59 8.61 2.01 -7.72
C LYS A 59 7.33 1.73 -6.94
N THR A 60 6.32 2.59 -7.11
CA THR A 60 4.99 2.32 -6.56
C THR A 60 4.31 1.17 -7.31
N LEU A 61 3.39 0.47 -6.66
CA LEU A 61 2.53 -0.53 -7.32
C LEU A 61 1.77 0.06 -8.51
N SER A 62 1.26 1.28 -8.35
CA SER A 62 0.57 1.99 -9.44
C SER A 62 1.48 2.27 -10.64
N TYR A 63 2.75 2.63 -10.41
CA TYR A 63 3.71 2.85 -11.49
C TYR A 63 3.99 1.57 -12.27
N ALA A 64 4.03 0.42 -11.58
CA ALA A 64 4.18 -0.89 -12.21
C ALA A 64 2.87 -1.44 -12.83
N GLY A 65 1.76 -0.70 -12.75
CA GLY A 65 0.45 -1.19 -13.20
C GLY A 65 -0.15 -2.29 -12.31
N ALA A 66 0.40 -2.49 -11.11
CA ALA A 66 0.10 -3.57 -10.18
C ALA A 66 -0.83 -3.15 -9.04
N THR A 67 -1.56 -2.03 -9.16
CA THR A 67 -2.50 -1.55 -8.13
C THR A 67 -3.43 -2.67 -7.67
N ILE A 68 -3.49 -2.86 -6.36
CA ILE A 68 -4.32 -3.90 -5.75
C ILE A 68 -5.68 -3.29 -5.41
N THR A 69 -6.76 -3.93 -5.81
CA THR A 69 -8.13 -3.63 -5.37
C THR A 69 -8.55 -4.65 -4.32
N VAL A 70 -9.04 -4.18 -3.18
CA VAL A 70 -9.54 -5.02 -2.08
C VAL A 70 -11.03 -4.76 -1.91
N THR A 71 -11.82 -5.82 -1.79
CA THR A 71 -13.26 -5.76 -1.45
C THR A 71 -13.50 -6.55 -0.17
N LEU A 72 -13.96 -5.89 0.89
CA LEU A 72 -14.34 -6.51 2.14
C LEU A 72 -15.86 -6.67 2.25
N LYS A 73 -16.28 -7.89 2.58
CA LYS A 73 -17.67 -8.26 2.81
C LYS A 73 -17.80 -9.07 4.09
N ASP A 74 -18.95 -9.00 4.73
CA ASP A 74 -19.28 -9.87 5.86
C ASP A 74 -19.85 -11.21 5.39
N TYR A 75 -20.25 -12.05 6.34
CA TYR A 75 -20.79 -13.39 6.09
C TYR A 75 -22.06 -13.38 5.21
N ASN A 76 -22.86 -12.32 5.25
CA ASN A 76 -24.07 -12.19 4.43
C ASN A 76 -23.75 -11.66 3.02
N GLY A 77 -22.49 -11.33 2.74
CA GLY A 77 -22.07 -10.71 1.49
C GLY A 77 -22.30 -9.20 1.46
N ASP A 78 -22.69 -8.59 2.57
CA ASP A 78 -22.86 -7.14 2.68
C ASP A 78 -21.49 -6.46 2.74
N PRO A 79 -21.29 -5.31 2.05
CA PRO A 79 -20.03 -4.60 2.09
C PRO A 79 -19.73 -4.06 3.50
N ILE A 80 -18.44 -3.96 3.82
CA ILE A 80 -17.96 -3.41 5.10
C ILE A 80 -17.31 -2.03 4.86
N PRO A 81 -18.06 -0.93 4.96
CA PRO A 81 -17.52 0.41 4.78
C PRO A 81 -16.75 0.92 6.00
N GLY A 82 -15.81 1.83 5.76
CA GLY A 82 -15.11 2.59 6.80
C GLY A 82 -13.98 1.84 7.52
N VAL A 83 -13.57 0.66 7.05
CA VAL A 83 -12.38 -0.02 7.58
C VAL A 83 -11.16 0.86 7.34
N PRO A 84 -10.42 1.28 8.38
CA PRO A 84 -9.27 2.17 8.24
C PRO A 84 -8.20 1.64 7.28
N ALA A 85 -7.56 2.55 6.54
CA ALA A 85 -6.51 2.19 5.60
C ALA A 85 -5.31 1.47 6.25
N ALA A 86 -5.01 1.79 7.50
CA ALA A 86 -3.92 1.21 8.29
C ALA A 86 -4.20 -0.22 8.79
N ASP A 87 -5.43 -0.71 8.63
CA ASP A 87 -5.78 -2.10 8.92
C ASP A 87 -5.57 -3.03 7.71
N PHE A 88 -4.96 -2.52 6.63
CA PHE A 88 -4.56 -3.28 5.46
C PHE A 88 -3.04 -3.29 5.34
N TRP A 89 -2.47 -4.47 5.09
CA TRP A 89 -1.05 -4.62 4.78
C TRP A 89 -0.82 -5.80 3.85
N LEU A 90 0.41 -5.90 3.34
CA LEU A 90 0.82 -6.96 2.43
C LEU A 90 1.77 -7.92 3.15
N ILE A 91 1.79 -9.17 2.72
CA ILE A 91 2.84 -10.15 3.06
C ILE A 91 3.21 -10.95 1.80
N GLY A 92 4.41 -11.54 1.79
CA GLY A 92 4.82 -12.47 0.74
C GLY A 92 3.98 -13.75 0.75
N CYS A 93 3.81 -14.40 -0.41
CA CYS A 93 3.11 -15.68 -0.49
C CYS A 93 3.97 -16.86 -0.03
N LEU A 94 5.28 -16.72 -0.12
CA LEU A 94 6.28 -17.71 0.29
C LEU A 94 7.09 -17.22 1.49
N ASP A 95 6.58 -16.20 2.20
CA ASP A 95 7.26 -15.51 3.30
C ASP A 95 8.66 -14.97 2.91
N GLY A 96 8.87 -14.68 1.63
CA GLY A 96 10.17 -14.29 1.10
C GLY A 96 10.49 -12.79 1.20
N ILE A 97 9.54 -11.97 1.69
CA ILE A 97 9.70 -10.51 1.85
C ILE A 97 9.73 -10.15 3.33
N ASN A 98 10.70 -9.35 3.73
CA ASN A 98 10.75 -8.68 5.03
C ASN A 98 10.38 -7.20 4.86
N LEU A 99 9.43 -6.72 5.66
CA LEU A 99 8.87 -5.37 5.52
C LEU A 99 9.40 -4.41 6.58
N CYS A 100 9.74 -3.19 6.17
CA CYS A 100 10.13 -2.12 7.09
C CYS A 100 8.96 -1.76 8.03
N GLY A 101 9.20 -1.79 9.34
CA GLY A 101 8.17 -1.52 10.34
C GLY A 101 7.09 -2.61 10.45
N GLY A 102 7.35 -3.81 9.92
CA GLY A 102 6.42 -4.94 9.93
C GLY A 102 5.19 -4.68 9.05
N SER A 103 3.99 -4.83 9.61
CA SER A 103 2.71 -4.69 8.89
C SER A 103 2.36 -3.25 8.48
N ARG A 104 3.31 -2.30 8.58
CA ARG A 104 3.09 -0.87 8.29
C ARG A 104 3.87 -0.34 7.10
N SER A 105 4.60 -1.19 6.38
CA SER A 105 5.40 -0.75 5.23
C SER A 105 4.56 -0.14 4.12
N ILE A 106 3.32 -0.62 3.94
CA ILE A 106 2.36 -0.11 2.96
C ILE A 106 0.94 -0.29 3.51
N ASN A 107 0.15 0.78 3.48
CA ASN A 107 -1.25 0.79 3.86
C ASN A 107 -2.12 0.92 2.62
N ALA A 108 -3.43 0.70 2.75
CA ALA A 108 -4.37 1.10 1.71
C ALA A 108 -4.37 2.62 1.47
N ASP A 109 -4.85 3.02 0.30
CA ASP A 109 -4.87 4.43 -0.12
C ASP A 109 -5.94 5.23 0.66
N HIS A 110 -7.02 4.55 1.07
CA HIS A 110 -8.12 5.15 1.84
C HIS A 110 -8.89 4.10 2.66
N PRO A 111 -9.74 4.50 3.63
CA PRO A 111 -10.68 3.57 4.24
C PRO A 111 -11.61 2.93 3.22
N THR A 112 -12.20 1.77 3.52
CA THR A 112 -13.15 1.14 2.59
C THR A 112 -14.36 2.05 2.32
N ASP A 113 -14.78 2.12 1.06
CA ASP A 113 -15.91 2.92 0.64
C ASP A 113 -17.27 2.27 0.95
N ALA A 114 -18.38 2.85 0.47
CA ALA A 114 -19.72 2.30 0.68
C ALA A 114 -19.94 0.90 0.08
N ASN A 115 -19.08 0.47 -0.86
CA ASN A 115 -19.09 -0.85 -1.48
C ASN A 115 -18.08 -1.81 -0.79
N GLY A 116 -17.46 -1.38 0.32
CA GLY A 116 -16.46 -2.16 1.02
C GLY A 116 -15.12 -2.21 0.28
N GLN A 117 -14.87 -1.27 -0.64
CA GLN A 117 -13.70 -1.30 -1.52
C GLN A 117 -12.62 -0.31 -1.09
N THR A 118 -11.36 -0.73 -1.23
CA THR A 118 -10.19 0.14 -1.15
C THR A 118 -9.12 -0.29 -2.15
N THR A 119 -8.10 0.52 -2.33
CA THR A 119 -6.94 0.22 -3.18
C THR A 119 -5.64 0.31 -2.40
N ILE A 120 -4.60 -0.38 -2.88
CA ILE A 120 -3.22 -0.25 -2.40
C ILE A 120 -2.36 0.07 -3.62
N SER A 121 -1.78 1.27 -3.66
CA SER A 121 -1.10 1.79 -4.85
C SER A 121 0.31 2.34 -4.62
N GLY A 122 0.74 2.43 -3.35
CA GLY A 122 2.01 3.03 -2.92
C GLY A 122 3.25 2.16 -3.16
N THR A 123 4.37 2.57 -2.56
CA THR A 123 5.64 1.82 -2.59
C THR A 123 5.68 0.82 -1.45
N ILE A 124 6.12 -0.41 -1.72
CA ILE A 124 6.43 -1.39 -0.69
C ILE A 124 7.85 -1.09 -0.18
N ILE A 125 7.98 -0.96 1.14
CA ILE A 125 9.26 -0.65 1.79
C ILE A 125 9.73 -1.91 2.52
N GLY A 126 10.86 -2.47 2.09
CA GLY A 126 11.36 -3.74 2.61
C GLY A 126 12.45 -4.37 1.77
N GLY A 127 12.75 -5.62 2.06
CA GLY A 127 13.71 -6.45 1.36
C GLY A 127 13.23 -7.87 1.10
N GLY A 128 14.08 -8.68 0.47
CA GLY A 128 13.81 -10.05 0.06
C GLY A 128 13.21 -10.18 -1.34
N CYS A 129 12.61 -11.34 -1.60
CA CYS A 129 12.09 -11.74 -2.91
C CYS A 129 10.89 -12.67 -2.75
N ASP A 130 9.82 -12.45 -3.53
CA ASP A 130 8.65 -13.34 -3.57
C ASP A 130 7.91 -13.20 -4.92
N ASP A 131 7.20 -14.24 -5.33
CA ASP A 131 6.48 -14.30 -6.61
C ASP A 131 5.00 -13.93 -6.48
N GLY A 132 4.56 -13.62 -5.26
CA GLY A 132 3.26 -13.03 -5.07
C GLY A 132 3.08 -12.33 -3.73
N LEU A 133 1.96 -11.64 -3.64
CA LEU A 133 1.54 -10.95 -2.43
C LEU A 133 0.18 -11.42 -1.96
N HIS A 134 0.04 -11.59 -0.65
CA HIS A 134 -1.24 -11.69 0.01
C HIS A 134 -1.63 -10.33 0.60
N VAL A 135 -2.93 -10.06 0.61
CA VAL A 135 -3.51 -8.94 1.35
C VAL A 135 -4.00 -9.44 2.69
N VAL A 136 -3.59 -8.77 3.75
CA VAL A 136 -4.16 -8.94 5.09
C VAL A 136 -5.02 -7.73 5.40
N ALA A 137 -6.24 -7.97 5.86
CA ALA A 137 -7.17 -6.93 6.31
C ALA A 137 -7.63 -7.28 7.72
N LEU A 138 -7.54 -6.36 8.68
CA LEU A 138 -7.95 -6.57 10.08
C LEU A 138 -7.33 -7.83 10.72
N GLY A 139 -6.10 -8.20 10.32
CA GLY A 139 -5.38 -9.36 10.84
C GLY A 139 -5.72 -10.70 10.19
N ILE A 140 -6.54 -10.71 9.13
CA ILE A 140 -6.91 -11.94 8.42
C ILE A 140 -6.55 -11.87 6.93
N LEU A 141 -6.09 -12.99 6.35
CA LEU A 141 -5.71 -13.10 4.94
C LEU A 141 -6.94 -13.08 4.05
N VAL A 142 -7.05 -12.11 3.14
CA VAL A 142 -8.21 -11.97 2.25
C VAL A 142 -8.28 -13.12 1.23
N GLY A 143 -9.44 -13.74 1.11
CA GLY A 143 -9.73 -14.84 0.18
C GLY A 143 -9.80 -16.21 0.85
N CYS A 144 -10.46 -17.16 0.18
CA CYS A 144 -10.74 -18.51 0.68
C CYS A 144 -10.71 -19.52 -0.49
N PRO A 145 -9.55 -20.17 -0.75
CA PRO A 145 -8.26 -19.99 -0.07
C PRO A 145 -7.65 -18.59 -0.31
N PRO A 146 -6.70 -18.15 0.54
CA PRO A 146 -6.01 -16.88 0.35
C PRO A 146 -5.48 -16.72 -1.07
N THR A 147 -5.78 -15.58 -1.71
CA THR A 147 -5.37 -15.33 -3.10
C THR A 147 -3.95 -14.81 -3.14
N SER A 148 -3.06 -15.52 -3.82
CA SER A 148 -1.72 -15.04 -4.16
C SER A 148 -1.81 -14.13 -5.39
N LEU A 149 -1.66 -12.82 -5.17
CA LEU A 149 -1.63 -11.85 -6.25
C LEU A 149 -0.30 -11.99 -6.99
N GLN A 150 -0.35 -12.12 -8.32
CA GLN A 150 0.81 -12.36 -9.18
C GLN A 150 1.65 -11.10 -9.38
N ILE A 151 2.10 -10.52 -8.27
CA ILE A 151 2.99 -9.35 -8.20
C ILE A 151 4.33 -9.88 -7.71
N LYS A 152 5.29 -10.00 -8.63
CA LYS A 152 6.67 -10.34 -8.30
C LYS A 152 7.32 -9.18 -7.58
N VAL A 153 7.94 -9.47 -6.47
CA VAL A 153 8.68 -8.49 -5.67
C VAL A 153 10.14 -8.88 -5.65
N ARG A 154 11.00 -7.91 -5.96
CA ARG A 154 12.45 -8.06 -5.96
C ARG A 154 13.06 -6.95 -5.14
N SER A 155 14.16 -7.22 -4.46
CA SER A 155 14.90 -6.23 -3.67
C SER A 155 16.40 -6.43 -3.83
N PRO A 156 17.20 -5.35 -3.89
CA PRO A 156 18.65 -5.40 -3.73
C PRO A 156 19.09 -5.89 -2.34
N ASP A 157 18.25 -5.75 -1.32
CA ASP A 157 18.42 -6.43 -0.02
C ASP A 157 17.92 -7.87 -0.21
N ILE A 158 18.81 -8.74 -0.66
CA ILE A 158 18.49 -10.11 -1.11
C ILE A 158 18.29 -11.03 0.10
N ASN A 159 19.07 -10.82 1.15
CA ASN A 159 18.99 -11.65 2.35
C ASN A 159 17.80 -11.24 3.26
N GLY A 160 17.17 -10.09 2.98
CA GLY A 160 16.01 -9.57 3.69
C GLY A 160 16.32 -9.04 5.09
N ASP A 161 17.58 -8.69 5.39
CA ASP A 161 17.98 -8.17 6.71
C ASP A 161 17.66 -6.67 6.90
N LEU A 162 17.00 -6.07 5.90
CA LEU A 162 16.52 -4.70 5.85
C LEU A 162 17.63 -3.66 5.65
N THR A 163 18.80 -4.09 5.17
CA THR A 163 19.93 -3.25 4.78
C THR A 163 20.54 -3.78 3.49
N VAL A 164 20.74 -2.93 2.47
CA VAL A 164 21.46 -3.32 1.25
C VAL A 164 22.95 -3.12 1.47
N ASP A 165 23.73 -4.20 1.60
CA ASP A 165 25.16 -4.09 1.87
C ASP A 165 26.04 -5.08 1.09
N LEU A 166 27.29 -5.29 1.55
CA LEU A 166 28.23 -6.20 0.89
C LEU A 166 27.80 -7.68 0.97
N VAL A 167 26.99 -8.07 1.94
CA VAL A 167 26.44 -9.41 2.06
C VAL A 167 25.47 -9.68 0.91
N ASP A 168 24.60 -8.72 0.58
CA ASP A 168 23.71 -8.84 -0.58
C ASP A 168 24.50 -8.84 -1.88
N PHE A 169 25.51 -7.98 -2.01
CA PHE A 169 26.35 -7.94 -3.21
C PHE A 169 27.06 -9.28 -3.45
N VAL A 170 27.58 -9.92 -2.40
CA VAL A 170 28.16 -11.25 -2.49
C VAL A 170 27.11 -12.28 -2.91
N THR A 171 25.90 -12.20 -2.36
CA THR A 171 24.79 -13.10 -2.73
C THR A 171 24.41 -12.94 -4.21
N PHE A 172 24.26 -11.71 -4.69
CA PHE A 172 24.07 -11.40 -6.11
C PHE A 172 25.20 -11.96 -6.98
N ALA A 173 26.47 -11.71 -6.59
CA ALA A 173 27.63 -12.15 -7.35
C ALA A 173 27.73 -13.68 -7.46
N LEU A 174 27.26 -14.43 -6.45
CA LEU A 174 27.21 -15.89 -6.47
C LEU A 174 26.18 -16.43 -7.46
N GLY A 175 25.07 -15.73 -7.67
CA GLY A 175 24.03 -16.11 -8.65
C GLY A 175 24.23 -15.53 -10.06
N PHE A 176 25.19 -14.60 -10.23
CA PHE A 176 25.50 -14.02 -11.54
C PHE A 176 25.89 -15.11 -12.56
N PRO A 177 25.43 -15.05 -13.82
CA PRO A 177 25.54 -16.18 -14.76
C PRO A 177 26.96 -16.45 -15.32
N ASN A 178 28.00 -15.80 -14.78
CA ASN A 178 29.39 -16.04 -15.16
C ASN A 178 30.28 -16.25 -13.92
N PRO A 179 30.71 -17.50 -13.61
CA PRO A 179 30.48 -18.74 -14.37
C PRO A 179 29.00 -19.16 -14.43
N PRO A 180 28.60 -20.09 -15.34
CA PRO A 180 27.20 -20.47 -15.50
C PRO A 180 26.55 -20.93 -14.18
N ASN A 181 25.50 -20.22 -13.79
CA ASN A 181 24.64 -20.54 -12.66
C ASN A 181 23.21 -20.80 -13.15
N SER A 182 22.41 -21.50 -12.34
CA SER A 182 20.96 -21.57 -12.59
C SER A 182 20.38 -20.16 -12.54
N TYR A 183 19.44 -19.87 -13.43
CA TYR A 183 18.72 -18.61 -13.38
C TYR A 183 17.94 -18.50 -12.07
N ASP A 184 18.15 -17.39 -11.36
CA ASP A 184 17.44 -17.04 -10.14
C ASP A 184 16.72 -15.71 -10.41
N GLU A 185 15.39 -15.78 -10.54
CA GLU A 185 14.59 -14.60 -10.82
C GLU A 185 14.65 -13.55 -9.70
N CYS A 186 15.08 -13.92 -8.50
CA CYS A 186 15.28 -12.97 -7.41
C CYS A 186 16.43 -11.96 -7.68
N LEU A 187 17.32 -12.28 -8.62
CA LEU A 187 18.48 -11.47 -8.99
C LEU A 187 18.28 -10.69 -10.30
N ASP A 188 17.16 -10.91 -10.99
CA ASP A 188 16.75 -10.15 -12.17
C ASP A 188 15.87 -8.98 -11.72
N PHE A 189 16.50 -7.85 -11.42
CA PHE A 189 15.87 -6.69 -10.79
C PHE A 189 15.04 -5.85 -11.76
N ASN A 190 15.13 -6.10 -13.07
CA ASN A 190 14.26 -5.48 -14.07
C ASN A 190 13.25 -6.46 -14.68
N ASP A 191 13.30 -7.75 -14.32
CA ASP A 191 12.45 -8.87 -14.80
C ASP A 191 12.47 -8.96 -16.34
N ASP A 192 13.66 -8.78 -16.95
CA ASP A 192 13.85 -8.88 -18.40
C ASP A 192 14.23 -10.30 -18.89
N GLY A 193 14.36 -11.24 -17.95
CA GLY A 193 14.72 -12.63 -18.15
C GLY A 193 16.23 -12.87 -18.22
N VAL A 194 17.07 -11.86 -17.94
CA VAL A 194 18.52 -11.93 -18.07
C VAL A 194 19.23 -11.17 -16.96
N ILE A 195 19.82 -11.90 -16.01
CA ILE A 195 20.71 -11.31 -14.99
C ILE A 195 22.00 -10.80 -15.66
N ASN A 196 22.19 -9.48 -15.70
CA ASN A 196 23.31 -8.84 -16.38
C ASN A 196 23.79 -7.54 -15.68
N LEU A 197 24.55 -6.69 -16.38
CA LEU A 197 25.09 -5.46 -15.80
C LEU A 197 24.02 -4.40 -15.47
N ILE A 198 22.82 -4.50 -16.06
CA ILE A 198 21.69 -3.66 -15.70
C ILE A 198 21.26 -3.96 -14.25
N ASP A 199 21.20 -5.23 -13.85
CA ASP A 199 20.87 -5.62 -12.47
C ASP A 199 21.96 -5.19 -11.49
N VAL A 200 23.23 -5.27 -11.90
CA VAL A 200 24.35 -4.72 -11.10
C VAL A 200 24.17 -3.21 -10.88
N ALA A 201 23.74 -2.47 -11.91
CA ALA A 201 23.50 -1.05 -11.79
C ALA A 201 22.30 -0.74 -10.89
N LEU A 202 21.21 -1.52 -11.00
CA LEU A 202 20.05 -1.39 -10.11
C LEU A 202 20.42 -1.68 -8.65
N PHE A 203 21.22 -2.72 -8.40
CA PHE A 203 21.77 -2.99 -7.07
C PHE A 203 22.56 -1.79 -6.54
N ALA A 204 23.51 -1.29 -7.34
CA ALA A 204 24.41 -0.20 -6.94
C ALA A 204 23.68 1.12 -6.64
N LEU A 205 22.52 1.37 -7.28
CA LEU A 205 21.69 2.53 -7.00
C LEU A 205 21.09 2.53 -5.59
N HIS A 206 20.91 1.34 -4.99
CA HIS A 206 20.32 1.16 -3.67
C HIS A 206 21.34 0.69 -2.62
N PHE A 207 22.63 0.64 -2.96
CA PHE A 207 23.66 0.22 -2.02
C PHE A 207 23.69 1.15 -0.81
N VAL A 208 23.82 0.59 0.39
CA VAL A 208 23.69 1.24 1.71
C VAL A 208 22.30 1.78 2.09
N HIS A 209 21.25 1.44 1.34
CA HIS A 209 19.88 1.76 1.73
C HIS A 209 19.45 0.85 2.90
N SER A 210 18.71 1.40 3.87
CA SER A 210 18.22 0.67 5.04
C SER A 210 16.86 1.20 5.48
N CYS A 211 16.06 0.42 6.20
CA CYS A 211 14.83 0.94 6.80
C CYS A 211 15.14 2.09 7.78
N SER A 212 14.53 3.26 7.55
CA SER A 212 14.62 4.45 8.42
C SER A 212 13.43 4.61 9.35
#